data_AF-A0A1G7Y6B7-F1
#
_entry.id   AF-A0A1G7Y6B7-F1
#
_cell.length_a   1.000
_cell.length_b   1.000
_cell.length_c   1.000
_cell.angle_alpha   90.00
_cell.angle_beta   90.00
_cell.angle_gamma   90.00
#
_symmetry.space_group_name_H-M   'P 1'
#
loop_
_entity.id
_entity.type
_entity.pdbx_description
1 polymer ?
#
loop_
_entity_poly.entity_id
_entity_poly.type
_entity_poly.pdbx_seq_one_letter_code
_entity_poly.pdbx_strand_id
1 'polypeptide(L)'
;MFGGSALDTYIDLRDVRVTGYAAMGLIALVAAESVWGTVNDWQGGSSSWSFLAIVLVLPAGVVSYLWFRGATHNAEAIALHGVRTVPQVWKASDPAQRDVAFDQRAASPLIKPWQYAFLAMVLCDVLESLLLDTPLYVVFSTLSTACALGAAALACFLIFRISLMQQRFAVPQRKRR
;
A
#
# COMPACT_ATOMS: atom_id res chain seq x y z
N MET A 1 42.41 -25.95 -2.42
CA MET A 1 41.49 -25.79 -1.27
C MET A 1 40.58 -24.61 -1.58
N PHE A 2 39.28 -24.88 -1.77
CA PHE A 2 38.27 -23.90 -2.19
C PHE A 2 38.03 -22.89 -1.07
N GLY A 3 38.47 -21.65 -1.27
CA GLY A 3 38.05 -20.49 -0.48
C GLY A 3 37.09 -19.67 -1.31
N GLY A 4 35.85 -20.15 -1.48
CA GLY A 4 34.80 -19.35 -2.10
C GLY A 4 34.58 -18.11 -1.26
N SER A 5 35.08 -16.97 -1.73
CA SER A 5 34.68 -15.65 -1.27
C SER A 5 33.20 -15.50 -1.64
N ALA A 6 32.32 -15.99 -0.77
CA ALA A 6 30.95 -15.51 -0.74
C ALA A 6 31.07 -14.00 -0.54
N LEU A 7 30.87 -13.26 -1.62
CA LEU A 7 30.54 -11.85 -1.60
C LEU A 7 29.31 -11.72 -0.72
N ASP A 8 29.53 -11.62 0.60
CA ASP A 8 28.65 -10.96 1.56
C ASP A 8 28.61 -9.49 1.07
N THR A 9 27.95 -9.28 -0.07
CA THR A 9 27.68 -7.96 -0.63
C THR A 9 26.80 -7.32 0.42
N TYR A 10 27.40 -6.41 1.17
CA TYR A 10 26.70 -5.57 2.13
C TYR A 10 25.74 -4.70 1.33
N ILE A 11 24.54 -5.23 1.08
CA ILE A 11 23.47 -4.48 0.45
C ILE A 11 22.89 -3.63 1.58
N ASP A 12 23.30 -2.36 1.60
CA ASP A 12 22.71 -1.36 2.48
C ASP A 12 21.27 -1.07 2.03
N LEU A 13 20.32 -1.76 2.67
CA LEU A 13 18.90 -1.61 2.40
C LEU A 13 18.36 -0.44 3.23
N ARG A 14 17.79 0.54 2.56
CA ARG A 14 17.18 1.70 3.22
C ARG A 14 15.99 1.26 4.06
N ASP A 15 15.88 1.72 5.30
CA ASP A 15 14.70 1.43 6.11
C ASP A 15 13.45 2.14 5.53
N VAL A 16 12.54 1.36 4.96
CA VAL A 16 11.26 1.83 4.39
C VAL A 16 10.15 1.91 5.43
N ARG A 17 10.38 1.52 6.68
CA ARG A 17 9.34 1.49 7.71
C ARG A 17 8.81 2.87 8.06
N VAL A 18 9.68 3.87 8.15
CA VAL A 18 9.26 5.23 8.51
C VAL A 18 8.28 5.79 7.47
N THR A 19 8.62 5.68 6.19
CA THR A 19 7.73 6.10 5.10
C THR A 19 6.49 5.21 5.01
N GLY A 20 6.60 3.92 5.34
CA GLY A 20 5.47 3.00 5.42
C GLY A 20 4.48 3.36 6.53
N TYR A 21 4.94 3.64 7.75
CA TYR A 21 4.08 4.07 8.86
C TYR A 21 3.41 5.42 8.56
N ALA A 22 4.15 6.36 7.98
CA ALA A 22 3.58 7.64 7.55
C ALA A 22 2.50 7.45 6.47
N ALA A 23 2.74 6.59 5.46
CA ALA A 23 1.75 6.28 4.43
C ALA A 23 0.49 5.65 5.04
N MET A 24 0.66 4.65 5.92
CA MET A 24 -0.47 4.00 6.60
C MET A 24 -1.28 4.96 7.45
N GLY A 25 -0.62 5.84 8.20
CA GLY A 25 -1.30 6.86 9.01
C GLY A 25 -2.14 7.80 8.16
N LEU A 26 -1.59 8.28 7.04
CA LEU A 26 -2.32 9.17 6.12
C LEU A 26 -3.46 8.45 5.39
N ILE A 27 -3.26 7.21 4.94
CA ILE A 27 -4.33 6.39 4.33
C ILE A 27 -5.46 6.15 5.34
N ALA A 28 -5.13 5.85 6.60
CA ALA A 28 -6.12 5.65 7.64
C ALA A 28 -6.88 6.95 7.97
N LEU A 29 -6.19 8.10 7.95
CA LEU A 29 -6.83 9.42 8.13
C LEU A 29 -7.80 9.74 6.99
N VAL A 30 -7.43 9.46 5.74
CA VAL A 30 -8.33 9.61 4.58
C VAL A 30 -9.59 8.75 4.79
N ALA A 31 -9.43 7.48 5.14
CA ALA A 31 -10.58 6.59 5.33
C ALA A 31 -11.46 7.03 6.52
N ALA A 32 -10.85 7.52 7.61
CA ALA A 32 -11.58 8.07 8.74
C ALA A 32 -12.37 9.34 8.38
N GLU A 33 -11.78 10.19 7.53
CA GLU A 33 -12.46 11.37 6.99
C GLU A 33 -13.65 10.96 6.12
N SER A 34 -13.52 9.97 5.25
CA SER A 34 -14.64 9.47 4.43
C SER A 34 -15.81 9.01 5.31
N VAL A 35 -15.53 8.26 6.38
CA VAL A 35 -16.55 7.86 7.37
C VAL A 35 -17.19 9.08 8.01
N TRP A 36 -16.38 10.03 8.45
CA TRP A 36 -16.85 11.21 9.15
C TRP A 36 -17.69 12.12 8.23
N GLY A 37 -17.32 12.26 6.96
CA GLY A 37 -18.08 12.97 5.93
C GLY A 37 -19.43 12.34 5.70
N THR A 38 -19.48 11.02 5.44
CA THR A 38 -20.74 10.30 5.24
C THR A 38 -21.67 10.40 6.46
N VAL A 39 -21.14 10.32 7.68
CA VAL A 39 -21.95 10.40 8.90
C VAL A 39 -22.54 11.80 9.12
N ASN A 40 -21.75 12.86 8.92
CA ASN A 40 -22.21 14.23 9.20
C ASN A 40 -23.02 14.84 8.06
N ASP A 41 -22.85 14.36 6.84
CA ASP A 41 -23.53 14.88 5.67
C ASP A 41 -24.21 13.77 4.87
N TRP A 42 -24.98 12.96 5.59
CA TRP A 42 -25.65 11.79 5.03
C TRP A 42 -26.66 12.14 3.93
N GLN A 43 -27.20 13.36 3.91
CA GLN A 43 -28.27 13.79 3.01
C GLN A 43 -27.88 14.93 2.06
N GLY A 44 -26.65 15.44 2.15
CA GLY A 44 -26.16 16.56 1.34
C GLY A 44 -24.73 16.33 0.89
N GLY A 45 -24.34 16.94 -0.23
CA GLY A 45 -22.96 16.94 -0.73
C GLY A 45 -22.25 18.25 -0.37
N SER A 46 -21.88 18.43 0.90
CA SER A 46 -21.17 19.63 1.37
C SER A 46 -19.77 19.71 0.81
N SER A 47 -19.47 20.86 0.20
CA SER A 47 -18.17 21.19 -0.35
C SER A 47 -17.03 21.21 0.68
N SER A 48 -17.35 21.38 1.98
CA SER A 48 -16.35 21.39 3.06
C SER A 48 -15.69 20.02 3.28
N TRP A 49 -16.46 18.93 3.18
CA TRP A 49 -15.93 17.58 3.34
C TRP A 49 -15.11 17.16 2.13
N SER A 50 -15.61 17.44 0.92
CA SER A 50 -14.85 17.20 -0.31
C SER A 50 -13.50 17.92 -0.34
N PHE A 51 -13.42 19.14 0.21
CA PHE A 51 -12.15 19.86 0.35
C PHE A 51 -11.19 19.18 1.32
N LEU A 52 -11.66 18.75 2.49
CA LEU A 52 -10.85 18.05 3.48
C LEU A 52 -10.30 16.72 2.94
N ALA A 53 -11.12 15.96 2.23
CA ALA A 53 -10.70 14.74 1.53
C ALA A 53 -9.52 15.00 0.59
N ILE A 54 -9.60 16.04 -0.25
CA ILE A 54 -8.51 16.41 -1.18
C ILE A 54 -7.22 16.76 -0.42
N VAL A 55 -7.32 17.53 0.66
CA VAL A 55 -6.18 17.96 1.48
C VAL A 55 -5.49 16.76 2.15
N LEU A 56 -6.20 15.68 2.45
CA LEU A 56 -5.64 14.46 3.04
C LEU A 56 -5.12 13.47 1.99
N VAL A 57 -5.82 13.30 0.87
CA VAL A 57 -5.47 12.34 -0.20
C VAL A 57 -4.14 12.71 -0.86
N LEU A 58 -3.86 14.00 -1.10
CA LEU A 58 -2.63 14.43 -1.75
C LEU A 58 -1.37 14.05 -0.96
N PRO A 59 -1.22 14.41 0.33
CA PRO A 59 -0.13 13.93 1.16
C PRO A 59 -0.07 12.41 1.25
N ALA A 60 -1.22 11.73 1.39
CA ALA A 60 -1.27 10.26 1.44
C ALA A 60 -0.67 9.64 0.18
N GLY A 61 -1.02 10.16 -1.01
CA GLY A 61 -0.49 9.73 -2.29
C GLY A 61 1.03 9.96 -2.41
N VAL A 62 1.50 11.16 -2.04
CA VAL A 62 2.94 11.50 -2.07
C VAL A 62 3.75 10.58 -1.18
N VAL A 63 3.33 10.39 0.07
CA VAL A 63 4.06 9.55 1.03
C VAL A 63 4.00 8.08 0.62
N SER A 64 2.86 7.61 0.09
CA SER A 64 2.72 6.26 -0.47
C SER A 64 3.67 6.03 -1.66
N TYR A 65 3.84 7.03 -2.53
CA TYR A 65 4.79 6.97 -3.63
C TYR A 65 6.24 6.91 -3.14
N LEU A 66 6.61 7.73 -2.15
CA LEU A 66 7.94 7.71 -1.55
C LEU A 66 8.24 6.35 -0.90
N TRP A 67 7.27 5.79 -0.17
CA TRP A 67 7.37 4.43 0.37
C TRP A 67 7.56 3.41 -0.75
N PHE A 68 6.72 3.43 -1.79
CA PHE A 68 6.77 2.47 -2.89
C PHE A 68 8.12 2.52 -3.62
N ARG A 69 8.67 3.71 -3.83
CA ARG A 69 10.00 3.89 -4.40
C ARG A 69 11.10 3.26 -3.54
N GLY A 70 11.06 3.50 -2.23
CA GLY A 70 12.01 2.89 -1.30
C GLY A 70 11.89 1.37 -1.28
N ALA A 71 10.65 0.86 -1.21
CA ALA A 71 10.37 -0.56 -1.22
C ALA A 71 10.81 -1.23 -2.52
N THR A 72 10.65 -0.55 -3.65
CA THR A 72 11.11 -1.01 -4.96
C THR A 72 12.63 -1.09 -5.02
N HIS A 73 13.34 -0.05 -4.59
CA HIS A 73 14.81 -0.05 -4.55
C HIS A 73 15.36 -1.21 -3.71
N ASN A 74 14.77 -1.46 -2.53
CA ASN A 74 15.14 -2.59 -1.69
C ASN A 74 14.84 -3.94 -2.38
N ALA A 75 13.68 -4.05 -3.02
CA ALA A 75 13.27 -5.26 -3.72
C ALA A 75 14.20 -5.59 -4.91
N GLU A 76 14.63 -4.58 -5.67
CA GLU A 76 15.61 -4.76 -6.75
C GLU A 76 16.94 -5.28 -6.22
N ALA A 77 17.41 -4.73 -5.09
CA ALA A 77 18.64 -5.18 -4.46
C ALA A 77 18.54 -6.61 -3.90
N ILE A 78 17.37 -7.00 -3.35
CA ILE A 78 17.14 -8.36 -2.81
C ILE A 78 17.03 -9.39 -3.94
N ALA A 79 16.32 -9.08 -5.02
CA ALA A 79 16.04 -10.03 -6.10
C ALA A 79 17.08 -10.01 -7.23
N LEU A 80 17.96 -8.99 -7.29
CA LEU A 80 18.86 -8.73 -8.42
C LEU A 80 18.10 -8.70 -9.77
N HIS A 81 16.87 -8.17 -9.73
CA HIS A 81 15.94 -8.13 -10.85
C HIS A 81 15.26 -6.77 -10.90
N GLY A 82 14.89 -6.29 -12.09
CA GLY A 82 14.08 -5.07 -12.23
C GLY A 82 12.70 -5.26 -11.61
N VAL A 83 12.35 -4.42 -10.63
CA VAL A 83 11.08 -4.46 -9.90
C VAL A 83 10.36 -3.16 -10.17
N ARG A 84 9.12 -3.22 -10.67
CA ARG A 84 8.36 -2.02 -11.07
C ARG A 84 6.93 -1.99 -10.54
N THR A 85 6.46 -3.08 -9.97
CA THR A 85 5.06 -3.24 -9.56
C THR A 85 4.96 -3.80 -8.14
N VAL A 86 3.88 -3.49 -7.43
CA VAL A 86 3.62 -4.01 -6.07
C VAL A 86 3.69 -5.55 -5.99
N PRO A 87 3.13 -6.33 -6.96
CA PRO A 87 3.34 -7.78 -7.00
C PRO A 87 4.81 -8.20 -7.05
N GLN A 88 5.64 -7.53 -7.85
CA GLN A 88 7.06 -7.82 -7.94
C GLN A 88 7.80 -7.44 -6.65
N VAL A 89 7.44 -6.31 -6.02
CA VAL A 89 7.97 -5.92 -4.71
C VAL A 89 7.68 -7.01 -3.68
N TRP A 90 6.46 -7.55 -3.67
CA TRP A 90 6.12 -8.67 -2.79
C TRP A 90 6.96 -9.91 -3.07
N LYS A 91 6.99 -10.38 -4.32
CA LYS A 91 7.77 -11.55 -4.75
C LYS A 91 9.27 -11.43 -4.40
N ALA A 92 9.82 -10.24 -4.54
CA ALA A 92 11.21 -9.96 -4.16
C ALA A 92 11.41 -10.01 -2.65
N SER A 93 10.46 -9.45 -1.90
CA SER A 93 10.60 -9.25 -0.46
C SER A 93 10.29 -10.50 0.36
N ASP A 94 9.54 -11.48 -0.15
CA ASP A 94 9.15 -12.66 0.62
C ASP A 94 10.34 -13.61 0.91
N PRO A 95 10.78 -13.73 2.19
CA PRO A 95 11.90 -14.60 2.53
C PRO A 95 11.60 -16.08 2.33
N ALA A 96 10.33 -16.49 2.38
CA ALA A 96 9.94 -17.89 2.25
C ALA A 96 10.11 -18.41 0.81
N GLN A 97 10.21 -17.51 -0.17
CA GLN A 97 10.29 -17.84 -1.58
C GLN A 97 11.69 -17.57 -2.16
N ARG A 98 12.71 -17.41 -1.30
CA ARG A 98 14.06 -17.05 -1.71
C ARG A 98 14.71 -18.10 -2.62
N ASP A 99 14.50 -19.37 -2.30
CA ASP A 99 15.09 -20.51 -3.02
C ASP A 99 14.36 -20.80 -4.36
N VAL A 100 13.23 -20.13 -4.59
CA VAL A 100 12.43 -20.24 -5.81
C VAL A 100 12.86 -19.16 -6.80
N ALA A 101 13.00 -19.54 -8.07
CA ALA A 101 13.28 -18.61 -9.16
C ALA A 101 12.23 -17.49 -9.20
N PHE A 102 12.65 -16.25 -9.45
CA PHE A 102 11.80 -15.06 -9.31
C PHE A 102 10.46 -15.16 -10.07
N ASP A 103 10.50 -15.71 -11.29
CA ASP A 103 9.31 -15.88 -12.13
C ASP A 103 8.26 -16.84 -11.55
N GLN A 104 8.72 -17.82 -10.77
CA GLN A 104 7.89 -18.83 -10.12
C GLN A 104 7.36 -18.37 -8.75
N ARG A 105 7.82 -17.22 -8.25
CA ARG A 105 7.35 -16.69 -6.95
C ARG A 105 5.91 -16.23 -7.05
N ALA A 106 5.12 -16.52 -6.02
CA ALA A 106 3.75 -16.07 -5.85
C ALA A 106 3.70 -14.68 -5.21
N ALA A 107 2.87 -13.80 -5.76
CA ALA A 107 2.52 -12.53 -5.13
C ALA A 107 1.44 -12.74 -4.05
N SER A 108 1.24 -11.75 -3.18
CA SER A 108 0.16 -11.80 -2.20
C SER A 108 -1.20 -11.97 -2.87
N PRO A 109 -2.06 -12.90 -2.39
CA PRO A 109 -3.42 -13.04 -2.89
C PRO A 109 -4.27 -11.79 -2.61
N LEU A 110 -3.85 -10.92 -1.69
CA LEU A 110 -4.57 -9.72 -1.28
C LEU A 110 -4.32 -8.50 -2.18
N ILE A 111 -3.35 -8.55 -3.10
CA ILE A 111 -3.08 -7.42 -4.00
C ILE A 111 -4.26 -7.20 -4.97
N LYS A 112 -4.85 -8.27 -5.51
CA LYS A 112 -6.01 -8.16 -6.40
C LYS A 112 -7.26 -7.64 -5.68
N PRO A 113 -7.66 -8.19 -4.53
CA PRO A 113 -8.72 -7.62 -3.69
C PRO A 113 -8.51 -6.15 -3.37
N TRP A 114 -7.28 -5.74 -3.03
CA TRP A 114 -6.96 -4.33 -2.80
C TRP A 114 -7.22 -3.46 -4.04
N GLN A 115 -6.73 -3.88 -5.21
CA GLN A 115 -6.96 -3.18 -6.48
C GLN A 115 -8.45 -3.06 -6.79
N TYR A 116 -9.23 -4.12 -6.57
CA TYR A 116 -10.67 -4.09 -6.80
C TYR A 116 -11.41 -3.21 -5.81
N ALA A 117 -11.05 -3.24 -4.52
CA ALA A 117 -11.63 -2.36 -3.51
C ALA A 117 -11.35 -0.89 -3.85
N PHE A 118 -10.13 -0.57 -4.28
CA PHE A 118 -9.76 0.78 -4.70
C PHE A 118 -10.53 1.22 -5.95
N LEU A 119 -10.63 0.37 -6.98
CA LEU A 119 -11.40 0.68 -8.18
C LEU A 119 -12.90 0.84 -7.89
N ALA A 120 -13.45 0.01 -6.99
CA ALA A 120 -14.83 0.11 -6.56
C ALA A 120 -15.09 1.41 -5.80
N MET A 121 -14.18 1.83 -4.92
CA MET A 121 -14.23 3.12 -4.23
C MET A 121 -14.27 4.27 -5.24
N VAL A 122 -13.32 4.34 -6.17
CA VAL A 122 -13.27 5.39 -7.21
C VAL A 122 -14.55 5.39 -8.06
N LEU A 123 -15.08 4.22 -8.42
CA LEU A 123 -16.33 4.13 -9.17
C LEU A 123 -17.51 4.66 -8.35
N CYS A 124 -17.59 4.35 -7.06
CA CYS A 124 -18.62 4.86 -6.17
C CYS A 124 -18.52 6.39 -6.03
N ASP A 125 -17.33 6.95 -5.86
CA ASP A 125 -17.11 8.41 -5.80
C ASP A 125 -17.59 9.12 -7.08
N VAL A 126 -17.33 8.53 -8.25
CA VAL A 126 -17.80 9.06 -9.53
C VAL A 126 -19.33 9.01 -9.62
N LEU A 127 -19.95 7.90 -9.21
CA LEU A 127 -21.40 7.74 -9.24
C LEU A 127 -22.09 8.67 -8.23
N GLU A 128 -21.51 8.83 -7.03
CA GLU A 128 -21.94 9.79 -6.02
C GLU A 128 -21.96 11.21 -6.59
N SER A 129 -20.87 11.62 -7.25
CA SER A 129 -20.75 12.95 -7.86
C SER A 129 -21.78 13.19 -8.98
N LEU A 130 -22.14 12.15 -9.73
CA LEU A 130 -23.12 12.23 -10.83
C LEU A 130 -24.58 12.19 -10.35
N LEU A 131 -24.85 11.71 -9.14
CA LEU A 131 -26.19 11.40 -8.63
C LEU A 131 -26.56 12.23 -7.39
N LEU A 132 -25.86 13.34 -7.16
CA LEU A 132 -25.90 14.15 -5.95
C LEU A 132 -27.32 14.61 -5.54
N ASP A 133 -28.18 14.93 -6.51
CA ASP A 133 -29.56 15.39 -6.27
C ASP A 133 -30.60 14.24 -6.20
N THR A 134 -30.15 12.98 -6.14
CA THR A 134 -31.03 11.81 -6.20
C THR A 134 -30.93 10.98 -4.91
N PRO A 135 -31.96 10.18 -4.56
CA PRO A 135 -31.87 9.25 -3.43
C PRO A 135 -30.76 8.19 -3.58
N LEU A 136 -30.21 8.02 -4.80
CA LEU A 136 -29.08 7.11 -5.03
C LEU A 136 -27.76 7.66 -4.48
N TYR A 137 -27.66 8.97 -4.25
CA TYR A 137 -26.49 9.60 -3.60
C TYR A 137 -26.11 8.87 -2.31
N VAL A 138 -27.10 8.67 -1.42
CA VAL A 138 -26.90 8.03 -0.10
C VAL A 138 -26.32 6.63 -0.24
N VAL A 139 -26.81 5.88 -1.23
CA VAL A 139 -26.35 4.50 -1.50
C VAL A 139 -24.90 4.52 -1.94
N PHE A 140 -24.54 5.38 -2.90
CA PHE A 140 -23.19 5.44 -3.43
C PHE A 140 -22.19 6.06 -2.44
N SER A 141 -22.58 7.06 -1.66
CA SER A 141 -21.75 7.61 -0.57
C SER A 141 -21.44 6.56 0.49
N THR A 142 -22.45 5.79 0.92
CA THR A 142 -22.25 4.69 1.88
C THR A 142 -21.36 3.59 1.32
N LEU A 143 -21.58 3.19 0.06
CA LEU A 143 -20.76 2.18 -0.62
C LEU A 143 -19.33 2.66 -0.83
N SER A 144 -19.13 3.92 -1.19
CA SER A 144 -17.80 4.50 -1.35
C SER A 144 -17.03 4.45 -0.05
N THR A 145 -17.64 4.91 1.06
CA THR A 145 -17.03 4.86 2.40
C THR A 145 -16.69 3.43 2.83
N ALA A 146 -17.57 2.46 2.57
CA ALA A 146 -17.26 1.05 2.85
C ALA A 146 -16.07 0.54 2.01
N CYS A 147 -16.02 0.90 0.72
CA CYS A 147 -14.90 0.55 -0.15
C CYS A 147 -13.60 1.25 0.27
N ALA A 148 -13.66 2.50 0.71
CA ALA A 148 -12.53 3.26 1.21
C ALA A 148 -11.89 2.59 2.44
N LEU A 149 -12.71 2.15 3.40
CA LEU A 149 -12.25 1.37 4.54
C LEU A 149 -11.59 0.05 4.12
N GLY A 150 -12.22 -0.68 3.20
CA GLY A 150 -11.68 -1.94 2.68
C GLY A 150 -10.35 -1.75 1.95
N ALA A 151 -10.27 -0.75 1.07
CA ALA A 151 -9.07 -0.40 0.32
C ALA A 151 -7.95 0.06 1.25
N ALA A 152 -8.26 0.92 2.23
CA ALA A 152 -7.31 1.42 3.21
C ALA A 152 -6.75 0.29 4.08
N ALA A 153 -7.60 -0.59 4.62
CA ALA A 153 -7.18 -1.72 5.43
C ALA A 153 -6.24 -2.66 4.67
N LEU A 154 -6.59 -3.01 3.43
CA LEU A 154 -5.77 -3.86 2.58
C LEU A 154 -4.45 -3.18 2.18
N ALA A 155 -4.48 -1.89 1.84
CA ALA A 155 -3.27 -1.11 1.53
C ALA A 155 -2.32 -1.09 2.73
N CYS A 156 -2.83 -0.76 3.92
CA CYS A 156 -2.05 -0.74 5.15
C CYS A 156 -1.46 -2.11 5.47
N PHE A 157 -2.24 -3.19 5.32
CA PHE A 157 -1.74 -4.54 5.50
C PHE A 157 -0.58 -4.87 4.54
N LEU A 158 -0.73 -4.55 3.25
CA LEU A 158 0.31 -4.80 2.25
C LEU A 158 1.59 -3.99 2.54
N ILE A 159 1.45 -2.70 2.86
CA ILE A 159 2.57 -1.81 3.23
C ILE A 159 3.31 -2.35 4.45
N PHE A 160 2.58 -2.68 5.51
CA PHE A 160 3.14 -3.24 6.73
C PHE A 160 3.90 -4.53 6.47
N ARG A 161 3.28 -5.47 5.74
CA ARG A 161 3.87 -6.78 5.46
C ARG A 161 5.13 -6.68 4.62
N ILE A 162 5.12 -5.88 3.55
CA ILE A 162 6.30 -5.66 2.72
C ILE A 162 7.43 -5.04 3.55
N SER A 163 7.13 -4.00 4.33
CA SER A 163 8.13 -3.32 5.16
C SER A 163 8.77 -4.27 6.19
N LEU A 164 7.97 -5.15 6.81
CA LEU A 164 8.46 -6.16 7.76
C LEU A 164 9.31 -7.23 7.06
N MET A 165 8.88 -7.69 5.88
CA MET A 165 9.62 -8.66 5.09
C MET A 165 11.02 -8.13 4.71
N GLN A 166 11.10 -6.89 4.22
CA GLN A 166 12.36 -6.26 3.82
C GLN A 166 13.31 -6.02 5.01
N GLN A 167 12.78 -5.72 6.20
CA GLN A 167 13.58 -5.54 7.41
C GLN A 167 14.46 -6.77 7.73
N ARG A 168 13.96 -7.98 7.43
CA ARG A 168 14.71 -9.23 7.70
C ARG A 168 16.01 -9.33 6.90
N PHE A 169 16.13 -8.58 5.81
CA PHE A 169 17.33 -8.53 4.98
C PHE A 169 18.30 -7.41 5.39
N ALA A 170 17.81 -6.37 6.08
CA ALA A 170 18.63 -5.25 6.55
C ALA A 170 19.43 -5.56 7.83
N VAL A 171 19.02 -6.58 8.60
CA VAL A 171 19.71 -6.96 9.84
C VAL A 171 20.94 -7.81 9.51
N PRO A 172 22.15 -7.50 10.02
CA PRO A 172 23.31 -8.36 9.86
C PRO A 172 23.01 -9.75 10.43
N GLN A 173 23.05 -10.78 9.60
CA GLN A 173 22.99 -12.17 10.08
C GLN A 173 24.22 -12.39 10.96
N ARG A 174 24.03 -12.42 12.29
CA ARG A 174 25.08 -12.74 13.23
C ARG A 174 25.54 -14.16 12.92
N LYS A 175 26.68 -14.32 12.23
CA LYS A 175 27.29 -15.62 11.93
C LYS A 175 27.31 -16.44 13.22
N ARG A 176 26.47 -17.48 13.31
CA ARG A 176 26.60 -18.50 14.36
C ARG A 176 27.96 -19.16 14.12
N ARG A 177 28.89 -18.89 15.03
CA ARG A 177 30.13 -19.65 15.16
C ARG A 177 29.81 -21.05 15.68
#